data_AF-A0A7C5UJM3-F1
#
_entry.id   AF-A0A7C5UJM3-F1
#
_cell.length_a   1.000
_cell.length_b   1.000
_cell.length_c   1.000
_cell.angle_alpha   90.00
_cell.angle_beta   90.00
_cell.angle_gamma   90.00
#
_symmetry.space_group_name_H-M   'P 1'
#
loop_
_entity.id
_entity.type
_entity.pdbx_description
1 polymer ?
#
loop_
_entity_poly.entity_id
_entity_poly.type
_entity_poly.pdbx_seq_one_letter_code
_entity_poly.pdbx_strand_id
1 'polypeptide(L)'
;MRAVLNAHPSQLKLAKLFSSVILLGPELDEKVVKLIMHLFTPEEAELAQHLPFYYPRSLEKIAHKSGLSKERIEPLLKAMSAKRTILETSKGYSLLPLIPGMFERILMNGSDSAWHQEYARLLVDLYGTGFVRKYTKQKLPAVRNIPLQKAVESKSRVVNEDLISEL
;
A
#
# COMPACT_ATOMS: atom_id res chain seq x y z
N MET A 1 -0.37 -6.92 26.96
CA MET A 1 -0.36 -5.70 26.13
C MET A 1 -1.78 -5.20 25.93
N ARG A 2 -2.44 -4.72 27.00
CA ARG A 2 -3.81 -4.18 27.00
C ARG A 2 -3.78 -2.89 27.84
N ALA A 3 -4.43 -1.83 27.35
CA ALA A 3 -4.22 -0.41 27.67
C ALA A 3 -2.95 0.12 26.98
N VAL A 4 -2.96 1.07 26.03
CA VAL A 4 -3.09 2.53 26.27
C VAL A 4 -3.77 3.29 25.09
N LEU A 5 -4.22 2.63 24.02
CA LEU A 5 -4.87 3.31 22.88
C LEU A 5 -6.39 3.18 22.91
N ASN A 6 -7.11 4.31 22.96
CA ASN A 6 -8.56 4.41 22.72
C ASN A 6 -8.89 4.17 21.22
N ALA A 7 -8.30 3.13 20.63
CA ALA A 7 -8.50 2.77 19.24
C ALA A 7 -9.86 2.08 19.08
N HIS A 8 -10.64 2.51 18.10
CA HIS A 8 -11.90 1.85 17.79
C HIS A 8 -11.65 0.41 17.28
N PRO A 9 -12.52 -0.57 17.56
CA PRO A 9 -12.35 -1.95 17.08
C PRO A 9 -12.13 -2.06 15.56
N SER A 10 -12.77 -1.21 14.76
CA SER A 10 -12.57 -1.15 13.30
C SER A 10 -11.16 -0.71 12.92
N GLN A 11 -10.58 0.27 13.63
CA GLN A 11 -9.21 0.72 13.41
C GLN A 11 -8.19 -0.37 13.80
N LEU A 12 -8.46 -1.13 14.87
CA LEU A 12 -7.62 -2.28 15.26
C LEU A 12 -7.64 -3.40 14.21
N LYS A 13 -8.82 -3.70 13.65
CA LYS A 13 -8.95 -4.67 12.55
C LYS A 13 -8.16 -4.21 11.32
N LEU A 14 -8.26 -2.93 10.97
CA LEU A 14 -7.53 -2.36 9.85
C LEU A 14 -6.01 -2.36 10.10
N ALA A 15 -5.55 -2.01 11.31
CA ALA A 15 -4.15 -2.12 11.69
C ALA A 15 -3.60 -3.54 11.53
N LYS A 16 -4.38 -4.55 11.97
CA LYS A 16 -4.02 -5.95 11.75
C LYS A 16 -3.91 -6.32 10.26
N LEU A 17 -4.78 -5.76 9.41
CA LEU A 17 -4.71 -5.94 7.97
C LEU A 17 -3.42 -5.33 7.40
N PHE A 18 -3.06 -4.12 7.82
CA PHE A 18 -1.81 -3.45 7.41
C PHE A 18 -0.55 -4.13 7.96
N SER A 19 -0.64 -4.85 9.07
CA SER A 19 0.45 -5.68 9.59
C SER A 19 0.61 -7.03 8.89
N SER A 20 -0.13 -7.28 7.81
CA SER A 20 -0.02 -8.52 7.04
C SER A 20 1.34 -8.62 6.34
N VAL A 21 1.98 -9.78 6.47
CA VAL A 21 3.24 -10.11 5.78
C VAL A 21 3.09 -10.04 4.26
N ILE A 22 1.89 -10.32 3.73
CA ILE A 22 1.59 -10.22 2.29
C ILE A 22 1.79 -8.79 1.78
N LEU A 23 1.55 -7.80 2.63
CA LEU A 23 1.69 -6.39 2.32
C LEU A 23 3.06 -5.83 2.72
N LEU A 24 3.99 -6.71 3.14
CA LEU A 24 5.26 -6.32 3.76
C LEU A 24 5.02 -5.36 4.94
N GLY A 25 3.94 -5.65 5.68
CA GLY A 25 3.43 -4.80 6.73
C GLY A 25 4.30 -4.79 7.98
N PRO A 26 4.33 -3.69 8.74
CA PRO A 26 4.99 -3.65 10.04
C PRO A 26 4.38 -4.65 11.03
N GLU A 27 5.13 -5.02 12.07
CA GLU A 27 4.58 -5.81 13.17
C GLU A 27 3.42 -5.08 13.84
N LEU A 28 2.42 -5.82 14.33
CA LEU A 28 1.25 -5.22 14.98
C LEU A 28 1.66 -4.68 16.35
N ASP A 29 1.99 -3.39 16.39
CA ASP A 29 2.38 -2.67 17.60
C ASP A 29 1.54 -1.39 17.80
N GLU A 30 1.80 -0.67 18.88
CA GLU A 30 1.12 0.60 19.19
C GLU A 30 1.37 1.69 18.15
N LYS A 31 2.52 1.67 17.46
CA LYS A 31 2.89 2.70 16.47
C LYS A 31 2.05 2.55 15.21
N VAL A 32 1.85 1.31 14.74
CA VAL A 32 0.95 1.01 13.63
C VAL A 32 -0.47 1.41 13.97
N VAL A 33 -0.94 1.07 15.17
CA VAL A 33 -2.29 1.45 15.62
C VAL A 33 -2.45 2.97 15.64
N LYS A 34 -1.49 3.73 16.20
CA LYS A 34 -1.49 5.20 16.19
C LYS A 34 -1.53 5.77 14.78
N LEU A 35 -0.74 5.21 13.86
CA LEU A 35 -0.72 5.63 12.47
C LEU A 35 -2.09 5.43 11.80
N ILE A 36 -2.72 4.27 12.01
CA ILE A 36 -4.06 3.99 11.45
C ILE A 36 -5.13 4.90 12.04
N MET A 37 -5.07 5.21 13.34
CA MET A 37 -5.98 6.16 13.97
C MET A 37 -5.87 7.57 13.38
N HIS A 38 -4.67 7.99 12.99
CA HIS A 38 -4.44 9.28 12.34
C HIS A 38 -4.96 9.33 10.90
N LEU A 39 -4.87 8.21 10.18
CA LEU A 39 -5.23 8.10 8.77
C LEU A 39 -6.73 7.92 8.52
N PHE A 40 -7.40 7.13 9.37
CA PHE A 40 -8.78 6.68 9.16
C PHE A 40 -9.64 6.95 10.39
N THR A 41 -10.80 7.58 10.20
CA THR A 41 -11.85 7.60 11.23
C THR A 41 -12.38 6.18 11.47
N PRO A 42 -13.10 5.92 12.56
CA PRO A 42 -13.73 4.62 12.82
C PRO A 42 -14.59 4.10 11.65
N GLU A 43 -15.37 4.97 11.02
CA GLU A 43 -16.27 4.66 9.92
C GLU A 43 -15.50 4.39 8.62
N GLU A 44 -14.49 5.21 8.34
CA GLU A 44 -13.60 4.98 7.20
C GLU A 44 -12.84 3.67 7.37
N ALA A 45 -12.37 3.35 8.58
CA ALA A 45 -11.66 2.12 8.86
C ALA A 45 -12.57 0.88 8.70
N GLU A 46 -13.83 0.99 9.09
CA GLU A 46 -14.84 -0.05 8.87
C GLU A 46 -15.07 -0.29 7.38
N LEU A 47 -15.10 0.73 6.55
CA LEU A 47 -15.21 0.56 5.09
C LEU A 47 -13.90 0.06 4.48
N ALA A 48 -12.76 0.60 4.91
CA ALA A 48 -11.43 0.35 4.36
C ALA A 48 -11.03 -1.13 4.39
N GLN A 49 -11.47 -1.88 5.42
CA GLN A 49 -11.20 -3.31 5.52
C GLN A 49 -11.79 -4.14 4.36
N HIS A 50 -12.80 -3.60 3.64
CA HIS A 50 -13.42 -4.27 2.50
C HIS A 50 -12.72 -3.95 1.18
N LEU A 51 -11.89 -2.90 1.12
CA LEU A 51 -11.19 -2.53 -0.10
C LEU A 51 -10.10 -3.56 -0.45
N PRO A 52 -9.91 -3.86 -1.74
CA PRO A 52 -8.79 -4.65 -2.21
C PRO A 52 -7.49 -3.83 -2.18
N PHE A 53 -6.35 -4.50 -2.00
CA PHE A 53 -5.05 -3.89 -2.25
C PHE A 53 -4.70 -3.92 -3.73
N TYR A 54 -4.05 -2.87 -4.22
CA TYR A 54 -3.50 -2.68 -5.58
C TYR A 54 -4.48 -2.68 -6.76
N TYR A 55 -5.57 -3.44 -6.70
CA TYR A 55 -6.50 -3.63 -7.82
C TYR A 55 -7.83 -2.92 -7.54
N PRO A 56 -8.09 -1.75 -8.15
CA PRO A 56 -9.32 -0.99 -7.94
C PRO A 56 -10.59 -1.80 -8.22
N ARG A 57 -11.63 -1.57 -7.42
CA ARG A 57 -12.97 -2.13 -7.61
C ARG A 57 -14.00 -1.03 -7.64
N SER A 58 -15.05 -1.23 -8.43
CA SER A 58 -16.14 -0.27 -8.57
C SER A 58 -16.92 -0.11 -7.25
N LEU A 59 -17.62 1.02 -7.15
CA LEU A 59 -18.47 1.36 -6.01
C LEU A 59 -19.48 0.25 -5.71
N GLU A 60 -20.08 -0.35 -6.74
CA GLU A 60 -21.03 -1.46 -6.66
C GLU A 60 -20.44 -2.66 -5.91
N LYS A 61 -19.21 -3.04 -6.29
CA LYS A 61 -18.55 -4.22 -5.73
C LYS A 61 -18.15 -3.98 -4.28
N ILE A 62 -17.75 -2.75 -3.95
CA ILE A 62 -17.40 -2.35 -2.57
C ILE A 62 -18.67 -2.29 -1.70
N ALA A 63 -19.77 -1.72 -2.20
CA ALA A 63 -21.08 -1.72 -1.53
C ALA A 63 -21.55 -3.15 -1.24
N HIS A 64 -21.53 -4.01 -2.26
CA HIS A 64 -21.93 -5.42 -2.10
C HIS A 64 -21.08 -6.16 -1.06
N LYS A 65 -19.75 -5.94 -1.05
CA LYS A 65 -18.84 -6.61 -0.11
C LYS A 65 -18.90 -6.05 1.31
N SER A 66 -19.21 -4.76 1.46
CA SER A 66 -19.36 -4.11 2.78
C SER A 66 -20.76 -4.29 3.36
N GLY A 67 -21.77 -4.63 2.54
CA GLY A 67 -23.17 -4.67 2.95
C GLY A 67 -23.79 -3.28 3.16
N LEU A 68 -23.09 -2.21 2.76
CA LEU A 68 -23.53 -0.83 2.91
C LEU A 68 -24.08 -0.29 1.59
N SER A 69 -25.00 0.68 1.68
CA SER A 69 -25.56 1.34 0.48
C SER A 69 -24.52 2.22 -0.21
N LYS A 70 -24.69 2.44 -1.52
CA LYS A 70 -23.76 3.26 -2.32
C LYS A 70 -23.71 4.70 -1.82
N GLU A 71 -24.85 5.25 -1.45
CA GLU A 71 -25.04 6.61 -0.97
C GLU A 71 -24.27 6.85 0.33
N ARG A 72 -24.13 5.80 1.16
CA ARG A 72 -23.36 5.87 2.40
C ARG A 72 -21.86 5.77 2.17
N ILE A 73 -21.42 4.91 1.24
CA ILE A 73 -19.98 4.64 1.05
C ILE A 73 -19.29 5.64 0.11
N GLU A 74 -20.01 6.23 -0.84
CA GLU A 74 -19.42 7.16 -1.82
C GLU A 74 -18.78 8.39 -1.16
N PRO A 75 -19.43 9.09 -0.20
CA PRO A 75 -18.81 10.22 0.48
C PRO A 75 -17.56 9.81 1.27
N LEU A 76 -17.58 8.64 1.92
CA LEU A 76 -16.45 8.12 2.68
C LEU A 76 -15.26 7.80 1.77
N LEU A 77 -15.51 7.17 0.62
CA LEU A 77 -14.47 6.89 -0.38
C LEU A 77 -13.87 8.19 -0.92
N LYS A 78 -14.70 9.20 -1.24
CA LYS A 78 -14.22 10.51 -1.68
C LYS A 78 -13.38 11.22 -0.61
N ALA A 79 -13.80 11.16 0.66
CA ALA A 79 -13.02 11.73 1.77
C ALA A 79 -11.65 11.05 1.93
N MET A 80 -11.60 9.71 1.87
CA MET A 80 -10.35 8.96 1.89
C MET A 80 -9.46 9.25 0.67
N SER A 81 -10.04 9.37 -0.52
CA SER A 81 -9.32 9.75 -1.74
C SER A 81 -8.72 11.15 -1.63
N ALA A 82 -9.46 12.11 -1.07
CA ALA A 82 -9.00 13.48 -0.87
C ALA A 82 -7.80 13.52 0.10
N LYS A 83 -7.83 12.71 1.16
CA LYS A 83 -6.69 12.47 2.07
C LYS A 83 -5.55 11.66 1.44
N ARG A 84 -5.75 11.15 0.23
CA ARG A 84 -4.81 10.30 -0.52
C ARG A 84 -4.46 8.99 0.20
N THR A 85 -5.31 8.52 1.12
CA THR A 85 -5.13 7.24 1.83
C THR A 85 -5.54 6.05 0.97
N ILE A 86 -6.43 6.25 -0.01
CA ILE A 86 -6.83 5.23 -1.00
C ILE A 86 -6.51 5.69 -2.42
N LEU A 87 -6.31 4.72 -3.32
CA LEU A 87 -6.18 4.98 -4.75
C LEU A 87 -7.55 5.01 -5.41
N GLU A 88 -7.83 6.11 -6.09
CA GLU A 88 -9.00 6.30 -6.95
C GLU A 88 -8.57 6.30 -8.41
N THR A 89 -9.31 5.57 -9.22
CA THR A 89 -9.10 5.43 -10.67
C THR A 89 -10.45 5.43 -11.37
N SER A 90 -10.45 5.54 -12.70
CA SER A 90 -11.69 5.35 -13.49
C SER A 90 -12.33 3.97 -13.30
N LYS A 91 -11.58 2.97 -12.82
CA LYS A 91 -12.06 1.60 -12.53
C LYS A 91 -12.60 1.44 -11.10
N GLY A 92 -12.49 2.48 -10.27
CA GLY A 92 -12.96 2.51 -8.88
C GLY A 92 -11.84 2.70 -7.86
N TYR A 93 -11.98 2.09 -6.68
CA TYR A 93 -11.18 2.37 -5.49
C TYR A 93 -10.38 1.16 -5.01
N SER A 94 -9.18 1.40 -4.47
CA SER A 94 -8.35 0.38 -3.82
C SER A 94 -7.54 0.97 -2.67
N LEU A 95 -7.20 0.11 -1.71
CA LEU A 95 -6.31 0.44 -0.61
C LEU A 95 -4.85 0.34 -1.07
N LEU A 96 -4.01 1.23 -0.56
CA LEU A 96 -2.58 1.22 -0.80
C LEU A 96 -1.86 0.70 0.45
N PRO A 97 -0.72 0.02 0.32
CA PRO A 97 0.12 -0.30 1.48
C PRO A 97 0.72 1.00 2.08
N LEU A 98 1.22 0.91 3.31
CA LEU A 98 1.85 2.05 4.00
C LEU A 98 3.10 2.53 3.24
N ILE A 99 4.01 1.59 2.91
CA ILE A 99 5.23 1.83 2.14
C ILE A 99 5.48 0.60 1.25
N PRO A 100 5.66 0.74 -0.09
CA PRO A 100 5.45 1.94 -0.90
C PRO A 100 3.98 2.12 -1.29
N GLY A 101 3.40 3.30 -1.07
CA GLY A 101 2.03 3.63 -1.45
C GLY A 101 1.51 4.91 -0.81
N MET A 102 1.03 4.81 0.44
CA MET A 102 0.46 5.96 1.15
C MET A 102 1.51 7.03 1.46
N PHE A 103 2.73 6.62 1.84
CA PHE A 103 3.84 7.54 2.10
C PHE A 103 4.04 8.55 0.97
N GLU A 104 4.25 8.06 -0.24
CA GLU A 104 4.54 8.86 -1.42
C GLU A 104 3.36 9.77 -1.74
N ARG A 105 2.14 9.24 -1.71
CA ARG A 105 0.96 10.01 -2.10
C ARG A 105 0.57 11.08 -1.08
N ILE A 106 0.76 10.82 0.20
CA ILE A 106 0.42 11.78 1.26
C ILE A 106 1.50 12.88 1.34
N LEU A 107 2.79 12.55 1.25
CA LEU A 107 3.86 13.55 1.47
C LEU A 107 4.36 14.22 0.18
N MET A 108 4.27 13.58 -0.99
CA MET A 108 4.75 14.17 -2.26
C MET A 108 3.73 15.06 -2.95
N ASN A 109 2.66 15.46 -2.25
CA ASN A 109 1.60 16.27 -2.81
C ASN A 109 1.83 17.80 -2.67
N GLY A 110 2.95 18.21 -2.07
CA GLY A 110 3.31 19.60 -1.84
C GLY A 110 2.57 20.29 -0.69
N SER A 111 1.77 19.56 0.09
CA SER A 111 1.03 20.09 1.25
C SER A 111 1.81 19.89 2.54
N ASP A 112 1.89 20.93 3.36
CA ASP A 112 2.52 20.90 4.69
C ASP A 112 1.57 21.50 5.74
N SER A 113 0.52 20.75 6.07
CA SER A 113 -0.38 21.10 7.16
C SER A 113 0.02 20.40 8.45
N ALA A 114 -0.46 20.87 9.61
CA ALA A 114 -0.23 20.21 10.90
C ALA A 114 -0.60 18.71 10.88
N TRP A 115 -1.62 18.34 10.08
CA TRP A 115 -1.99 16.93 9.89
C TRP A 115 -0.92 16.14 9.13
N HIS A 116 -0.29 16.74 8.11
CA HIS A 116 0.81 16.11 7.37
C HIS A 116 2.08 15.99 8.23
N GLN A 117 2.37 17.00 9.05
CA GLN A 117 3.50 16.98 9.99
C GLN A 117 3.35 15.87 11.03
N GLU A 118 2.15 15.70 11.59
CA GLU A 118 1.87 14.61 12.52
C GLU A 118 1.95 13.23 11.82
N TYR A 119 1.46 13.12 10.59
CA TYR A 119 1.62 11.91 9.78
C TYR A 119 3.11 11.58 9.55
N ALA A 120 3.93 12.56 9.17
CA ALA A 120 5.36 12.39 8.96
C ALA A 120 6.06 11.94 10.25
N ARG A 121 5.73 12.54 11.39
CA ARG A 121 6.26 12.17 12.70
C ARG A 121 5.94 10.71 13.05
N LEU A 122 4.67 10.31 12.93
CA LEU A 122 4.23 8.93 13.19
C LEU A 122 4.89 7.93 12.23
N LEU A 123 5.09 8.32 10.97
CA LEU A 123 5.75 7.47 9.99
C LEU A 123 7.24 7.29 10.30
N VAL A 124 7.94 8.34 10.74
CA VAL A 124 9.34 8.24 11.19
C VAL A 124 9.46 7.32 12.41
N ASP A 125 8.55 7.44 13.38
CA ASP A 125 8.49 6.54 14.54
C ASP A 125 8.31 5.06 14.14
N LEU A 126 7.45 4.83 13.13
CA LEU A 126 7.21 3.50 12.56
C LEU A 126 8.43 3.02 11.77
N TYR A 127 9.02 3.84 10.91
CA TYR A 127 10.20 3.49 10.12
C TYR A 127 11.39 3.17 11.02
N GLY A 128 11.54 3.88 12.14
CA GLY A 128 12.55 3.64 13.17
C GLY A 128 12.47 2.26 13.84
N THR A 129 11.35 1.54 13.73
CA THR A 129 11.28 0.11 14.14
C THR A 129 12.16 -0.80 13.27
N GLY A 130 12.59 -0.32 12.10
CA GLY A 130 13.35 -1.12 11.15
C GLY A 130 12.51 -2.15 10.40
N PHE A 131 11.17 -2.07 10.44
CA PHE A 131 10.31 -3.05 9.76
C PHE A 131 10.62 -3.13 8.25
N VAL A 132 10.82 -1.99 7.58
CA VAL A 132 11.21 -1.95 6.16
C VAL A 132 12.53 -2.69 5.94
N ARG A 133 13.53 -2.44 6.80
CA ARG A 133 14.84 -3.11 6.74
C ARG A 133 14.73 -4.63 6.90
N LYS A 134 13.78 -5.12 7.71
CA LYS A 134 13.50 -6.55 7.88
C LYS A 134 13.07 -7.19 6.55
N TYR A 135 12.20 -6.50 5.79
CA TYR A 135 11.75 -6.96 4.49
C TYR A 135 12.79 -6.81 3.38
N THR A 136 13.60 -5.75 3.39
CA THR A 136 14.69 -5.58 2.41
C THR A 136 15.80 -6.63 2.57
N LYS A 137 16.04 -7.10 3.80
CA LYS A 137 17.05 -8.13 4.08
C LYS A 137 16.58 -9.55 3.76
N GLN A 138 15.28 -9.80 3.77
CA GLN A 138 14.75 -11.11 3.42
C GLN A 138 14.81 -11.27 1.90
N LYS A 139 15.56 -12.27 1.43
CA LYS A 139 15.48 -12.73 0.05
C LYS A 139 14.10 -13.33 -0.15
N LEU A 140 13.13 -12.52 -0.57
CA LEU A 140 11.87 -13.03 -1.07
C LEU A 140 12.20 -13.89 -2.30
N PRO A 141 11.78 -15.17 -2.36
CA PRO A 141 11.94 -15.99 -3.56
C PRO A 141 10.91 -15.55 -4.61
N ALA A 142 10.94 -14.26 -4.98
CA ALA A 142 10.03 -13.65 -5.95
C ALA A 142 10.31 -14.18 -7.36
N VAL A 143 11.58 -14.52 -7.64
CA VAL A 143 12.01 -15.12 -8.90
C VAL A 143 12.48 -16.53 -8.62
N ARG A 144 11.71 -17.52 -9.08
CA ARG A 144 12.17 -18.89 -9.19
C ARG A 144 12.75 -19.08 -10.59
N ASN A 145 14.07 -19.16 -10.68
CA ASN A 145 14.72 -19.54 -11.93
C ASN A 145 14.45 -21.03 -12.18
N ILE A 146 13.64 -21.33 -13.19
CA ILE A 146 13.50 -22.69 -13.71
C ILE A 146 14.47 -22.80 -14.88
N PRO A 147 15.61 -23.52 -14.74
CA PRO A 147 16.55 -23.66 -15.83
C PRO A 147 15.89 -24.47 -16.94
N LEU A 148 15.63 -23.83 -18.08
CA LEU A 148 15.33 -24.53 -19.32
C LEU A 148 16.68 -24.95 -19.90
N GLN A 149 16.96 -26.26 -20.00
CA GLN A 149 18.13 -26.80 -20.71
C GLN A 149 17.99 -26.60 -22.23
N LYS A 150 17.73 -25.37 -22.67
CA LYS A 150 17.65 -24.99 -24.06
C LYS A 150 18.70 -23.92 -24.31
N ALA A 151 19.65 -24.24 -25.18
CA ALA A 151 20.51 -23.23 -25.77
C ALA A 151 19.64 -22.37 -26.71
N VAL A 152 19.51 -21.09 -26.39
CA VAL A 152 18.98 -20.11 -27.35
C VAL A 152 20.16 -19.67 -28.20
N GLU A 153 20.14 -19.97 -29.49
CA GLU A 153 21.17 -19.46 -30.42
C GLU A 153 21.10 -17.94 -30.46
N SER A 154 22.20 -17.29 -30.05
CA SER A 154 22.33 -15.84 -30.18
C SER A 154 22.48 -15.50 -31.66
N LYS A 155 21.44 -14.93 -32.27
CA LYS A 155 21.52 -14.29 -33.60
C LYS A 155 22.26 -12.95 -33.57
N SER A 156 22.66 -12.49 -32.38
CA SER A 156 23.50 -11.30 -32.24
C SER A 156 24.94 -11.69 -32.55
N ARG A 157 25.48 -11.13 -33.64
CA ARG A 157 26.91 -11.10 -33.93
C ARG A 157 27.44 -9.72 -33.58
N VAL A 158 28.60 -9.65 -32.93
CA VAL A 158 29.36 -8.40 -32.83
C VAL A 158 29.96 -8.17 -34.21
N VAL A 159 29.61 -7.05 -34.83
CA VAL A 159 30.03 -6.70 -36.19
C VAL A 159 31.17 -5.70 -36.09
N ASN A 160 32.30 -5.97 -36.74
CA ASN A 160 33.41 -5.01 -36.86
C ASN A 160 33.15 -4.06 -38.03
N GLU A 161 33.82 -2.90 -38.02
CA GLU A 161 33.63 -1.80 -38.98
C GLU A 161 33.77 -2.25 -40.45
N ASP A 162 34.68 -3.19 -40.72
CA ASP A 162 34.89 -3.79 -42.04
C ASP A 162 33.64 -4.55 -42.57
N LEU A 163 32.91 -5.24 -41.69
CA LEU A 163 31.71 -6.00 -42.05
C LEU A 163 30.46 -5.11 -42.24
N ILE A 164 30.50 -3.87 -41.75
CA ILE A 164 29.42 -2.89 -41.95
C ILE A 164 29.50 -2.27 -43.35
N SER A 165 30.70 -2.18 -43.92
CA SER A 165 30.92 -1.54 -45.23
C SER A 165 30.52 -2.41 -46.42
N GLU A 166 30.32 -3.72 -46.19
CA GLU A 166 29.89 -4.70 -47.20
C GLU A 166 28.38 -5.06 -47.13
N LEU A 167 27.62 -4.44 -46.22
CA LEU A 167 26.17 -4.56 -46.11
C LEU A 167 25.46 -3.42 -46.85
#